data_AF-A0A170ZJP3-F1
#
_entry.id   AF-A0A170ZJP3-F1
#
_cell.length_a   1.000
_cell.length_b   1.000
_cell.length_c   1.000
_cell.angle_alpha   90.00
_cell.angle_beta   90.00
_cell.angle_gamma   90.00
#
_symmetry.space_group_name_H-M   'P 1'
#
loop_
_entity.id
_entity.type
_entity.pdbx_description
1 polymer ?
#
loop_
_entity_poly.entity_id
_entity_poly.type
_entity_poly.pdbx_seq_one_letter_code
_entity_poly.pdbx_strand_id
1 'polypeptide(L)'
;MAAASGVEVSLWLTGESAWFALPGRAAEFELPHAAPLPELIESILAAGRITLCTQCAARREITEKDVMEGIRIAGAQVFVQEALADDTQALVY
;
A
#
# COMPACT_ATOMS: atom_id res chain seq x y z
N MET A 1 -12.19 5.37 -8.22
CA MET A 1 -10.93 5.21 -7.48
C MET A 1 -10.10 6.46 -7.70
N ALA A 2 -9.46 7.05 -6.69
CA ALA A 2 -8.67 8.29 -6.86
C ALA A 2 -7.64 8.17 -8.00
N ALA A 3 -6.91 7.04 -8.05
CA ALA A 3 -5.99 6.74 -9.15
C ALA A 3 -6.68 6.69 -10.55
N ALA A 4 -7.90 6.16 -10.65
CA ALA A 4 -8.66 6.17 -11.91
C ALA A 4 -9.17 7.58 -12.31
N SER A 5 -9.19 8.53 -11.36
CA SER A 5 -9.53 9.93 -11.60
C SER A 5 -8.30 10.79 -11.91
N GLY A 6 -7.12 10.19 -12.08
CA GLY A 6 -5.87 10.90 -12.39
C GLY A 6 -5.24 11.62 -11.19
N VAL A 7 -5.71 11.34 -9.98
CA VAL A 7 -5.11 11.86 -8.74
C VAL A 7 -3.91 11.00 -8.38
N GLU A 8 -2.79 11.63 -8.02
CA GLU A 8 -1.61 10.92 -7.49
C GLU A 8 -1.95 10.26 -6.15
N VAL A 9 -1.62 8.96 -6.01
CA VAL A 9 -1.94 8.17 -4.82
C VAL A 9 -0.67 7.62 -4.19
N SER A 10 -0.50 7.88 -2.89
CA SER A 10 0.43 7.15 -2.03
C SER A 10 -0.36 6.29 -1.03
N LEU A 11 -0.36 4.96 -1.24
CA LEU A 11 -1.01 4.01 -0.36
C LEU A 11 -0.01 3.46 0.67
N TRP A 12 -0.37 3.53 1.95
CA TRP A 12 0.42 2.99 3.06
C TRP A 12 -0.22 1.73 3.63
N LEU A 13 0.50 0.60 3.56
CA LEU A 13 0.12 -0.65 4.17
C LEU A 13 0.61 -0.69 5.62
N THR A 14 -0.33 -0.64 6.56
CA THR A 14 -0.09 -0.63 8.00
C THR A 14 -0.98 -1.67 8.71
N GLY A 15 -0.61 -2.07 9.93
CA GLY A 15 -1.34 -3.11 10.66
C GLY A 15 -1.39 -4.44 9.91
N GLU A 16 -2.57 -5.04 9.78
CA GLU A 16 -2.77 -6.31 9.07
C GLU A 16 -2.69 -6.18 7.54
N SER A 17 -2.92 -4.99 6.97
CA SER A 17 -2.77 -4.78 5.52
C SER A 17 -1.32 -4.96 5.04
N ALA A 18 -0.35 -5.00 5.96
CA ALA A 18 1.04 -5.34 5.68
C ALA A 18 1.20 -6.67 4.92
N TRP A 19 0.32 -7.65 5.15
CA TRP A 19 0.37 -8.93 4.45
C TRP A 19 0.15 -8.78 2.95
N PHE A 20 -0.60 -7.78 2.50
CA PHE A 20 -0.87 -7.55 1.08
C PHE A 20 0.33 -7.02 0.30
N ALA A 21 1.45 -6.72 0.98
CA ALA A 21 2.72 -6.43 0.31
C ALA A 21 3.41 -7.69 -0.23
N LEU A 22 3.02 -8.89 0.22
CA LEU A 22 3.67 -10.15 -0.15
C LEU A 22 2.99 -10.81 -1.36
N PRO A 23 3.74 -11.53 -2.21
CA PRO A 23 3.19 -12.31 -3.31
C PRO A 23 2.08 -13.27 -2.83
N GLY A 24 0.97 -13.31 -3.58
CA GLY A 24 -0.13 -14.26 -3.35
C GLY A 24 -1.10 -13.88 -2.21
N ARG A 25 -0.69 -13.10 -1.21
CA ARG A 25 -1.54 -12.77 -0.05
C ARG A 25 -2.80 -11.98 -0.42
N ALA A 26 -2.70 -11.08 -1.38
CA ALA A 26 -3.86 -10.33 -1.85
C ALA A 26 -4.90 -11.22 -2.55
N ALA A 27 -4.48 -12.32 -3.17
CA ALA A 27 -5.37 -13.26 -3.84
C ALA A 27 -6.18 -14.13 -2.86
N GLU A 28 -5.73 -14.24 -1.61
CA GLU A 28 -6.45 -14.93 -0.53
C GLU A 28 -7.61 -14.08 0.05
N PHE A 29 -7.67 -12.79 -0.29
CA PHE A 29 -8.70 -11.87 0.19
C PHE A 29 -9.85 -11.75 -0.81
N GLU A 30 -11.05 -12.11 -0.36
CA GLU A 30 -12.27 -11.91 -1.13
C GLU A 30 -13.24 -11.00 -0.38
N LEU A 31 -13.81 -10.05 -1.13
CA LEU A 31 -14.87 -9.18 -0.66
C LEU A 31 -15.99 -9.17 -1.69
N PRO A 32 -17.20 -9.65 -1.36
CA PRO A 32 -18.32 -9.63 -2.29
C PRO A 32 -18.59 -8.24 -2.85
N HIS A 33 -18.83 -8.16 -4.16
CA HIS A 33 -19.10 -6.92 -4.89
C HIS A 33 -17.92 -5.94 -5.00
N ALA A 34 -16.70 -6.36 -4.65
CA ALA A 34 -15.48 -5.60 -4.92
C ALA A 34 -14.69 -6.20 -6.09
N ALA A 35 -13.87 -5.37 -6.73
CA ALA A 35 -12.85 -5.89 -7.65
C ALA A 35 -11.80 -6.70 -6.87
N PRO A 36 -11.15 -7.70 -7.49
CA PRO A 36 -10.09 -8.46 -6.85
C PRO A 36 -8.98 -7.56 -6.32
N LEU A 37 -8.55 -7.80 -5.08
CA LEU A 37 -7.51 -6.99 -4.45
C LEU A 37 -6.18 -6.95 -5.25
N PRO A 38 -5.72 -8.04 -5.90
CA PRO A 38 -4.54 -7.98 -6.76
C PRO A 38 -4.65 -6.94 -7.88
N GLU A 39 -5.81 -6.87 -8.56
CA GLU A 39 -6.04 -5.91 -9.64
C GLU A 39 -6.04 -4.46 -9.12
N LEU A 40 -6.58 -4.24 -7.92
CA LEU A 40 -6.56 -2.92 -7.28
C LEU A 40 -5.13 -2.50 -6.90
N ILE A 41 -4.30 -3.42 -6.40
CA ILE A 41 -2.89 -3.18 -6.09
C ILE A 41 -2.11 -2.81 -7.36
N GLU A 42 -2.27 -3.58 -8.44
CA GLU A 42 -1.64 -3.29 -9.73
C GLU A 42 -2.06 -1.92 -10.27
N SER A 43 -3.34 -1.57 -10.14
CA SER A 43 -3.85 -0.27 -10.58
C SER A 43 -3.22 0.90 -9.79
N ILE A 44 -3.00 0.75 -8.48
CA ILE A 44 -2.30 1.76 -7.67
C ILE A 44 -0.82 1.82 -8.02
N LEU A 45 -0.15 0.67 -8.22
CA LEU A 45 1.26 0.66 -8.63
C LEU A 45 1.48 1.31 -10.01
N ALA A 46 0.52 1.21 -10.92
CA ALA A 46 0.58 1.84 -12.23
C ALA A 46 0.37 3.38 -12.18
N ALA A 47 -0.38 3.87 -11.20
CA ALA A 47 -0.80 5.28 -11.11
C ALA A 47 -0.19 6.05 -9.91
N GLY A 48 0.62 5.38 -9.08
CA GLY A 48 1.07 5.93 -7.81
C GLY A 48 2.10 5.05 -7.12
N ARG A 49 1.97 4.90 -5.80
CA ARG A 49 2.94 4.18 -4.99
C ARG A 49 2.27 3.39 -3.87
N ILE A 50 2.87 2.26 -3.53
CA ILE A 50 2.54 1.50 -2.32
C ILE A 50 3.76 1.43 -1.42
N THR A 51 3.56 1.71 -0.13
CA THR A 51 4.59 1.67 0.90
C THR A 51 4.16 0.77 2.06
N LEU A 52 4.99 -0.21 2.40
CA LEU A 52 4.84 -1.01 3.60
C LEU A 52 5.53 -0.32 4.79
N CYS A 53 4.81 -0.16 5.90
CA CYS A 53 5.39 0.40 7.13
C CYS A 53 6.52 -0.48 7.68
N THR A 54 7.71 0.11 7.93
CA THR A 54 8.89 -0.58 8.47
C THR A 54 8.60 -1.38 9.74
N GLN A 55 7.82 -0.82 10.68
CA GLN A 55 7.52 -1.51 11.94
C GLN A 55 6.55 -2.68 11.74
N CYS A 56 5.62 -2.57 10.80
CA CYS A 56 4.69 -3.65 10.47
C CYS A 56 5.42 -4.81 9.78
N ALA A 57 6.37 -4.50 8.90
CA ALA A 57 7.24 -5.47 8.26
C ALA A 57 8.12 -6.19 9.29
N ALA A 58 8.84 -5.43 10.13
CA ALA A 58 9.77 -5.99 11.13
C ALA A 58 9.08 -6.93 12.13
N ARG A 59 7.87 -6.60 12.61
CA ARG A 59 7.09 -7.46 13.52
C ARG A 59 6.65 -8.79 12.89
N ARG A 60 6.70 -8.89 11.55
CA ARG A 60 6.31 -10.05 10.75
C ARG A 60 7.49 -10.70 10.04
N GLU A 61 8.71 -10.25 10.34
CA GLU A 61 9.95 -10.74 9.70
C GLU A 61 9.95 -10.57 8.16
N ILE A 62 9.24 -9.55 7.65
CA ILE A 62 9.20 -9.21 6.22
C ILE A 62 10.38 -8.29 5.89
N THR A 63 11.12 -8.63 4.83
CA THR A 63 12.22 -7.84 4.28
C THR A 63 11.87 -7.32 2.88
N GLU A 64 12.71 -6.42 2.33
CA GLU A 64 12.55 -5.92 0.96
C GLU A 64 12.59 -7.02 -0.11
N LYS A 65 13.17 -8.19 0.19
CA LYS A 65 13.22 -9.31 -0.74
C LYS A 65 11.91 -10.09 -0.84
N ASP A 66 11.05 -9.93 0.16
CA ASP A 66 9.81 -10.68 0.28
C ASP A 66 8.62 -9.93 -0.33
N VAL A 67 8.74 -8.61 -0.51
CA VAL A 67 7.65 -7.77 -1.03
C VAL A 67 7.56 -7.84 -2.55
N MET A 68 6.35 -7.62 -3.07
CA MET A 68 6.11 -7.50 -4.51
C MET A 68 6.93 -6.36 -5.13
N GLU A 69 7.30 -6.54 -6.40
CA GLU A 69 7.98 -5.50 -7.18
C GLU A 69 7.18 -4.19 -7.19
N GLY A 70 7.88 -3.06 -7.02
CA GLY A 70 7.27 -1.73 -6.95
C GLY A 70 6.79 -1.31 -5.55
N ILE A 71 6.68 -2.24 -4.60
CA ILE A 71 6.39 -1.92 -3.19
C ILE A 71 7.71 -1.64 -2.46
N ARG A 72 7.77 -0.52 -1.72
CA ARG A 72 8.92 -0.18 -0.87
C ARG A 72 8.59 -0.29 0.61
N ILE A 73 9.61 -0.40 1.45
CA ILE A 73 9.46 -0.30 2.91
C ILE A 73 9.90 1.09 3.38
N ALA A 74 9.08 1.79 4.16
CA ALA A 74 9.47 3.08 4.75
C ALA A 74 8.85 3.32 6.13
N GLY A 75 9.50 4.19 6.90
CA GLY A 75 9.14 4.48 8.29
C GLY A 75 8.09 5.59 8.44
N ALA A 76 7.54 5.70 9.65
CA ALA A 76 6.49 6.67 9.98
C ALA A 76 6.85 8.14 9.68
N GLN A 77 8.14 8.50 9.73
CA GLN A 77 8.58 9.86 9.38
C GLN A 77 8.23 10.21 7.92
N VAL A 78 8.41 9.26 7.00
CA VAL A 78 8.08 9.45 5.57
C VAL A 78 6.56 9.52 5.39
N PHE A 79 5.80 8.72 6.14
CA PHE A 79 4.33 8.82 6.14
C PHE A 79 3.86 10.21 6.55
N VAL A 80 4.40 10.75 7.65
CA VAL A 80 4.05 12.10 8.11
C VAL A 80 4.41 13.17 7.08
N GLN A 81 5.56 13.03 6.41
CA GLN A 81 5.95 13.96 5.34
C GLN A 81 4.97 13.92 4.16
N GLU A 82 4.56 12.73 3.72
CA GLU A 82 3.61 12.58 2.62
C GLU A 82 2.21 13.07 3.02
N ALA A 83 1.74 12.70 4.22
CA ALA A 83 0.40 13.05 4.71
C ALA A 83 0.20 14.55 4.99
N LEU A 84 1.30 15.29 5.21
CA LEU A 84 1.29 16.74 5.48
C LEU A 84 1.82 17.57 4.31
N ALA A 85 2.07 16.96 3.15
CA ALA A 85 2.47 17.69 1.97
C ALA A 85 1.35 18.63 1.49
N ASP A 86 1.72 19.69 0.77
CA ASP A 86 0.77 20.63 0.19
C ASP A 86 -0.26 19.89 -0.67
N ASP A 87 -1.51 20.36 -0.62
CA ASP A 87 -2.66 19.80 -1.34
C ASP A 87 -2.94 18.30 -1.09
N THR A 88 -2.38 17.72 -0.02
CA THR A 88 -2.60 16.32 0.34
C THR A 88 -3.79 16.16 1.29
N GLN A 89 -4.72 15.28 0.93
CA GLN A 89 -5.77 14.80 1.82
C GLN A 89 -5.44 13.38 2.27
N ALA A 90 -4.95 13.22 3.50
CA ALA A 90 -4.77 11.91 4.10
C ALA A 90 -6.13 11.27 4.42
N LEU A 91 -6.30 10.01 4.02
CA LEU A 91 -7.45 9.16 4.35
C LEU A 91 -6.94 7.92 5.08
N VAL A 92 -7.63 7.51 6.14
CA VAL A 92 -7.26 6.35 6.95
C VAL A 92 -8.45 5.40 7.02
N TYR A 93 -8.20 4.14 6.65
CA TYR A 93 -9.19 3.06 6.60
C TYR A 93 -8.62 1.79 7.26
#